data_AF-A0A1G2Y0N7-F1
#
_entry.id   AF-A0A1G2Y0N7-F1
#
_cell.length_a   1.000
_cell.length_b   1.000
_cell.length_c   1.000
_cell.angle_alpha   90.00
_cell.angle_beta   90.00
_cell.angle_gamma   90.00
#
_symmetry.space_group_name_H-M   'P 1'
#
loop_
_entity.id
_entity.type
_entity.pdbx_description
1 polymer ?
#
loop_
_entity_poly.entity_id
_entity_poly.type
_entity_poly.pdbx_seq_one_letter_code
_entity_poly.pdbx_strand_id
1 'polypeptide(L)' 'MSDDKQVSIGLECRNCGCRHFYVDGTRAAKNQIIRYRLCRNCGKRHTTVERIVSSEQDKVSIYGKKNS' A
#
# COMPACT_ATOMS: atom_id res chain seq x y z
N MET A 1 -19.74 13.76 -19.95
CA MET A 1 -18.71 14.64 -19.34
C MET A 1 -18.09 13.84 -18.21
N SER A 2 -16.81 13.57 -18.33
CA SER A 2 -16.07 12.47 -17.68
C SER A 2 -15.75 12.74 -16.21
N ASP A 3 -16.33 11.93 -15.31
CA ASP A 3 -15.87 11.75 -13.93
C ASP A 3 -14.60 10.88 -13.92
N ASP A 4 -13.51 11.42 -14.44
CA ASP A 4 -12.19 10.81 -14.31
C ASP A 4 -11.75 11.02 -12.86
N LYS A 5 -12.16 10.13 -11.95
CA LYS A 5 -11.72 10.13 -10.55
C LYS A 5 -10.19 10.04 -10.56
N GLN A 6 -9.55 11.17 -10.29
CA GLN A 6 -8.10 11.25 -10.17
C GLN A 6 -7.65 10.31 -9.04
N VAL A 7 -7.21 9.10 -9.41
CA VAL A 7 -6.70 8.10 -8.47
C VAL A 7 -5.39 8.64 -7.95
N SER A 8 -5.40 9.13 -6.71
CA SER A 8 -4.17 9.59 -6.09
C SER A 8 -3.17 8.45 -5.98
N ILE A 9 -2.02 8.59 -6.64
CA ILE A 9 -1.01 7.55 -6.74
C ILE A 9 -0.23 7.48 -5.41
N GLY A 10 -0.15 6.29 -4.81
CA GLY A 10 0.73 6.00 -3.68
C GLY A 10 0.02 5.66 -2.37
N LEU A 11 0.79 5.11 -1.43
CA LEU A 11 0.31 4.76 -0.08
C LEU A 11 0.01 6.02 0.72
N GLU A 12 -1.14 6.06 1.39
CA GLU A 12 -1.50 7.15 2.30
C GLU A 12 -1.20 6.80 3.76
N CYS A 13 -0.66 7.78 4.50
CA CYS A 13 -0.50 7.68 5.95
C CYS A 13 -1.86 7.79 6.62
N ARG A 14 -2.36 6.68 7.17
CA ARG A 14 -3.62 6.63 7.93
C ARG A 14 -3.69 7.57 9.14
N ASN A 15 -2.56 8.14 9.58
CA ASN A 15 -2.51 9.06 10.72
C ASN A 15 -2.54 10.54 10.32
N CYS A 16 -1.95 10.92 9.19
CA CYS A 16 -1.81 12.35 8.82
C CYS A 16 -2.15 12.66 7.36
N GLY A 17 -2.60 11.69 6.57
CA GLY A 17 -3.01 11.87 5.17
C GLY A 17 -1.86 12.11 4.18
N CYS A 18 -0.63 12.38 4.63
CA CYS A 18 0.48 12.55 3.69
C CYS A 18 0.89 11.21 3.03
N ARG A 19 1.66 11.29 1.94
CA ARG A 19 2.18 10.11 1.22
C ARG A 19 3.70 9.98 1.29
N HIS A 20 4.32 10.67 2.25
CA HIS A 20 5.78 10.76 2.38
C HIS A 20 6.30 9.71 3.35
N PHE A 21 6.98 8.70 2.81
CA PHE A 21 7.55 7.60 3.58
C PHE A 21 9.04 7.42 3.29
N TYR A 22 9.77 6.84 4.25
CA TYR A 22 11.06 6.19 3.99
C TYR A 22 11.00 4.74 4.47
N VAL A 23 11.81 3.87 3.86
CA VAL A 23 11.92 2.47 4.25
C VAL A 23 12.83 2.39 5.47
N ASP A 24 12.27 1.93 6.58
CA ASP A 24 12.95 1.72 7.86
C ASP A 24 13.51 0.29 7.95
N GLY A 25 12.89 -0.66 7.26
CA GLY A 25 13.40 -2.01 7.18
C GLY A 25 12.73 -2.83 6.09
N THR A 26 13.44 -3.84 5.59
CA THR A 26 12.91 -4.81 4.63
C THR A 26 13.15 -6.21 5.18
N ARG A 27 12.12 -7.06 5.15
CA ARG A 27 12.19 -8.46 5.54
C ARG A 27 11.66 -9.32 4.41
N ALA A 28 12.51 -10.22 3.90
CA ALA A 28 12.07 -11.30 3.02
C ALA A 28 11.24 -12.32 3.83
N ALA A 29 10.12 -12.74 3.27
CA ALA A 29 9.27 -13.80 3.81
C ALA A 29 8.83 -14.73 2.67
N LYS A 30 8.28 -15.90 3.01
CA LYS A 30 7.86 -16.89 2.00
C LYS A 30 6.84 -16.25 1.03
N ASN A 31 7.23 -16.16 -0.24
CA ASN A 31 6.46 -15.56 -1.36
C ASN A 31 6.07 -14.09 -1.21
N GLN A 32 6.73 -13.33 -0.31
CA GLN A 32 6.41 -11.91 -0.13
C GLN A 32 7.60 -11.12 0.44
N ILE A 33 7.61 -9.81 0.16
CA ILE A 33 8.54 -8.86 0.79
C ILE A 33 7.73 -7.98 1.74
N ILE A 34 8.12 -7.96 3.02
CA ILE A 34 7.56 -7.07 4.01
C ILE A 34 8.47 -5.84 4.10
N ARG A 35 7.90 -4.64 4.00
CA ARG A 35 8.62 -3.39 4.26
C ARG A 35 7.98 -2.63 5.40
N TYR A 36 8.82 -2.22 6.34
CA TYR A 36 8.46 -1.25 7.36
C TYR A 36 8.77 0.14 6.84
N ARG A 37 7.76 1.01 6.86
CA ARG A 37 7.82 2.36 6.34
C ARG A 37 7.54 3.34 7.47
N LEU A 38 8.36 4.36 7.63
CA LEU A 38 8.12 5.44 8.58
C LEU A 38 7.63 6.67 7.82
N CYS A 39 6.53 7.26 8.30
CA CYS A 39 5.99 8.49 7.76
C CYS A 39 6.95 9.64 8.09
N ARG A 40 7.41 10.37 7.06
CA ARG A 40 8.32 11.52 7.24
C ARG A 40 7.66 12.70 7.96
N ASN A 41 6.33 12.80 7.90
CA ASN A 41 5.60 13.91 8.49
C ASN A 41 5.25 13.67 9.97
N CYS A 42 4.71 12.49 10.30
CA CYS A 42 4.23 12.20 11.67
C CYS A 42 5.01 11.11 12.41
N GLY A 43 6.03 10.51 11.79
CA GLY A 43 6.85 9.45 12.40
C GLY A 43 6.16 8.10 12.60
N LYS A 44 4.86 7.97 12.28
CA LYS A 44 4.13 6.69 12.45
C LYS A 44 4.64 5.62 11.49
N ARG A 45 4.71 4.38 12.00
CA ARG A 45 5.15 3.20 11.26
C ARG A 45 4.00 2.53 10.54
N HIS A 46 4.25 2.11 9.30
CA HIS A 46 3.34 1.38 8.44
C HIS A 46 4.04 0.13 7.91
N THR A 47 3.28 -0.94 7.73
CA THR A 47 3.79 -2.19 7.16
C THR A 47 3.14 -2.40 5.80
N THR A 48 3.96 -2.55 4.76
CA THR A 48 3.49 -2.95 3.43
C THR A 48 3.98 -4.36 3.11
N VAL A 49 3.16 -5.10 2.36
CA VAL A 49 3.52 -6.41 1.85
C VAL A 49 3.47 -6.37 0.33
N GLU A 50 4.60 -6.63 -0.29
CA GLU A 50 4.73 -6.83 -1.74
C GLU A 50 4.60 -8.33 -2.00
N ARG A 51 3.67 -8.72 -2.87
CA ARG A 51 3.47 -10.11 -3.28
C ARG A 51 3.50 -10.19 -4.80
N ILE A 52 4.00 -11.30 -5.32
CA ILE A 52 3.87 -11.60 -6.75
C ILE A 52 2.42 -12.02 -6.99
N VAL A 53 1.82 -11.44 -8.02
CA VAL A 53 0.43 -11.68 -8.43
C VAL A 53 0.52 -12.41 -9.76
N SER A 54 0.29 -13.73 -9.77
CA SER A 54 0.47 -14.55 -10.98
C SER A 54 -0.83 -14.96 -11.66
N SER A 55 -1.98 -14.85 -10.97
CA SER A 55 -3.30 -15.20 -11.54
C SER A 55 -4.30 -14.04 -11.49
N GLU A 56 -5.32 -14.09 -12.34
CA GLU A 56 -6.40 -13.10 -12.36
C GLU A 56 -7.20 -13.10 -11.04
N GLN A 57 -7.30 -14.25 -10.37
CA GLN A 57 -7.91 -14.35 -9.04
C GLN A 57 -7.12 -13.59 -7.96
N ASP A 58 -5.80 -13.45 -8.09
CA ASP A 58 -4.95 -12.73 -7.13
C ASP A 58 -5.17 -11.21 -7.20
N LYS A 59 -5.56 -10.67 -8.38
CA LYS A 59 -5.80 -9.23 -8.57
C LYS A 59 -7.02 -8.74 -7.80
N VAL A 60 -8.08 -9.56 -7.69
CA VAL A 60 -9.33 -9.21 -6.98
C VAL A 60 -9.10 -9.02 -5.48
N SER A 61 -8.11 -9.70 -4.89
CA SER A 61 -7.76 -9.53 -3.48
C SER A 61 -7.08 -8.20 -3.15
N ILE A 62 -6.49 -7.51 -4.13
CA ILE A 62 -5.73 -6.25 -3.93
C ILE A 62 -6.66 -5.04 -3.97
N TYR A 63 -7.62 -5.05 -4.88
CA TYR A 63 -8.69 -4.06 -4.95
C TYR A 63 -9.80 -4.49 -4.01
N GLY A 64 -9.64 -4.25 -2.71
CA GLY A 64 -10.54 -4.75 -1.65
C GLY A 64 -12.02 -4.75 -2.06
N LYS A 65 -12.68 -5.89 -1.87
CA LYS A 65 -14.14 -6.03 -2.03
C LYS A 65 -14.83 -4.82 -1.41
N LYS A 66 -15.46 -3.97 -2.24
CA LYS A 66 -16.48 -3.05 -1.72
C LYS A 66 -17.60 -3.92 -1.19
N ASN A 67 -17.87 -3.88 0.11
CA ASN A 67 -19.08 -4.48 0.66
C ASN A 67 -20.28 -3.79 -0.01
N SER A 68 -21.18 -4.62 -0.56
CA SER A 68 -22.46 -4.23 -1.13
C SER A 68 -23.35 -3.51 -0.14
#